data_AF-A0A6E8WAB2-F1
#
_entry.id   AF-A0A6E8WAB2-F1
#
_cell.length_a   1.000
_cell.length_b   1.000
_cell.length_c   1.000
_cell.angle_alpha   90.00
_cell.angle_beta   90.00
_cell.angle_gamma   90.00
#
_symmetry.space_group_name_H-M   'P 1'
#
loop_
_entity.id
_entity.type
_entity.pdbx_description
1 polymer ?
#
loop_
_entity_poly.entity_id
_entity_poly.type
_entity_poly.pdbx_seq_one_letter_code
_entity_poly.pdbx_strand_id
1 'polypeptide(L)'
;MAPQGATATVIVPSTTSVVTPGTGGMVANIPVNNSSSTTTTTTMAAASAALGFDHLSCQEIIYDEPDNRFADPDRHMITDDRVLPNLIRLERYTIPPCNYFVAVQQDIKPAMRKIVTTWMLEQKCEEQTFPLAVNFFDRFLCALAIDRYHLQLLGCCTLLLASKIRQCQPLTVDVLSAYTDHAVSPDQIRNWELLLISKLEWNINAVTAYDYVDHILERVKWGSDDARLREHAHTLIHVCNTETIFMQVEPSLLAVSCIASATRGLNVSTKLAVGYDLCRLTMHELEKIDLIVKIIEDIVAREIADKQCQQQQVAQQQAQLAAAGSSCKEQYQQAPQKLASASNSTGGAPQQQQPETPTDVQFIYF
;
A
#
# COMPACT_ATOMS: atom_id res chain seq x y z
N MET A 1 48.00 -30.55 52.29
CA MET A 1 47.15 -30.00 53.38
C MET A 1 46.24 -28.94 52.78
N ALA A 2 45.05 -28.74 53.37
CA ALA A 2 44.05 -27.72 53.00
C ALA A 2 44.29 -26.44 53.85
N PRO A 3 43.43 -25.38 53.86
CA PRO A 3 42.17 -25.13 53.13
C PRO A 3 42.22 -23.81 52.31
N GLN A 4 41.15 -23.19 51.77
CA GLN A 4 39.70 -23.47 51.70
C GLN A 4 39.27 -23.35 50.19
N GLY A 5 38.06 -23.09 49.68
CA GLY A 5 36.72 -22.74 50.21
C GLY A 5 36.22 -21.39 49.67
N ALA A 6 34.99 -21.22 49.14
CA ALA A 6 33.92 -22.19 48.93
C ALA A 6 33.11 -21.91 47.64
N THR A 7 32.40 -22.94 47.16
CA THR A 7 31.38 -22.88 46.08
C THR A 7 29.99 -23.19 46.63
N ALA A 8 28.94 -22.85 45.89
CA ALA A 8 27.55 -23.19 46.19
C ALA A 8 26.80 -23.67 44.94
N THR A 9 25.76 -24.50 45.13
CA THR A 9 25.20 -25.36 44.07
C THR A 9 23.68 -25.16 43.91
N VAL A 10 23.18 -25.40 42.70
CA VAL A 10 21.75 -25.44 42.33
C VAL A 10 21.00 -26.55 43.08
N ILE A 11 19.72 -26.34 43.41
CA ILE A 11 18.70 -27.39 43.58
C ILE A 11 17.30 -26.80 43.33
N VAL A 12 16.39 -27.64 42.79
CA VAL A 12 14.98 -27.32 42.49
C VAL A 12 14.07 -28.10 43.46
N PRO A 13 12.98 -27.53 43.99
CA PRO A 13 12.00 -28.27 44.79
C PRO A 13 10.86 -28.85 43.93
N SER A 14 10.74 -30.18 43.95
CA SER A 14 9.58 -30.92 43.42
C SER A 14 9.19 -32.03 44.40
N THR A 15 8.01 -31.96 45.02
CA THR A 15 7.51 -33.01 45.94
C THR A 15 5.99 -33.18 45.86
N THR A 16 5.53 -34.42 45.73
CA THR A 16 4.13 -34.83 45.65
C THR A 16 3.70 -35.70 46.83
N SER A 17 2.49 -35.49 47.34
CA SER A 17 1.69 -36.45 48.15
C SER A 17 0.35 -35.81 48.57
N VAL A 18 -0.75 -36.48 48.94
CA VAL A 18 -1.46 -37.74 48.53
C VAL A 18 -2.60 -37.95 49.57
N VAL A 19 -3.61 -38.80 49.28
CA VAL A 19 -4.76 -39.23 50.16
C VAL A 19 -6.08 -38.43 50.03
N THR A 20 -7.18 -39.19 50.03
CA THR A 20 -8.63 -38.85 50.02
C THR A 20 -9.34 -39.64 51.16
N PRO A 21 -10.69 -39.65 51.37
CA PRO A 21 -11.80 -38.84 50.83
C PRO A 21 -12.70 -38.20 51.95
N GLY A 22 -13.79 -37.50 51.59
CA GLY A 22 -14.74 -36.94 52.58
C GLY A 22 -16.08 -36.39 52.04
N THR A 23 -17.10 -37.26 51.95
CA THR A 23 -18.57 -37.02 51.92
C THR A 23 -19.17 -35.61 51.76
N GLY A 24 -20.02 -35.45 50.71
CA GLY A 24 -21.12 -34.47 50.63
C GLY A 24 -20.84 -33.22 49.78
N GLY A 25 -21.74 -32.76 48.89
CA GLY A 25 -23.04 -33.31 48.50
C GLY A 25 -23.80 -32.42 47.49
N MET A 26 -25.02 -32.84 47.12
CA MET A 26 -25.96 -32.21 46.17
C MET A 26 -25.62 -32.31 44.67
N VAL A 27 -26.68 -32.39 43.85
CA VAL A 27 -26.69 -32.84 42.44
C VAL A 27 -27.61 -31.94 41.63
N ALA A 28 -27.14 -31.44 40.47
CA ALA A 28 -27.96 -31.06 39.32
C ALA A 28 -27.08 -30.67 38.12
N ASN A 29 -27.51 -30.84 36.86
CA ASN A 29 -28.16 -32.01 36.25
C ASN A 29 -27.92 -31.93 34.72
N ILE A 30 -27.54 -33.03 34.05
CA ILE A 30 -27.30 -33.02 32.59
C ILE A 30 -28.57 -33.48 31.85
N PRO A 31 -29.14 -32.68 30.94
CA PRO A 31 -30.19 -33.14 30.05
C PRO A 31 -29.60 -33.90 28.86
N VAL A 32 -29.58 -35.23 28.95
CA VAL A 32 -29.51 -36.10 27.76
C VAL A 32 -30.95 -36.42 27.36
N ASN A 33 -31.30 -36.28 26.07
CA ASN A 33 -32.49 -36.93 25.53
C ASN A 33 -32.26 -37.37 24.08
N ASN A 34 -33.03 -38.37 23.65
CA ASN A 34 -32.70 -39.23 22.52
C ASN A 34 -33.51 -38.94 21.25
N SER A 35 -33.08 -39.55 20.14
CA SER A 35 -33.57 -39.31 18.78
C SER A 35 -35.06 -39.61 18.51
N SER A 36 -35.65 -38.83 17.62
CA SER A 36 -36.68 -39.29 16.66
C SER A 36 -36.40 -38.69 15.27
N SER A 37 -36.89 -39.34 14.21
CA SER A 37 -36.40 -39.13 12.84
C SER A 37 -37.46 -38.61 11.86
N THR A 38 -37.12 -37.56 11.11
CA THR A 38 -37.85 -37.15 9.89
C THR A 38 -36.85 -36.74 8.81
N THR A 39 -37.04 -37.20 7.58
CA THR A 39 -36.08 -37.04 6.48
C THR A 39 -36.47 -35.87 5.55
N THR A 40 -35.55 -34.92 5.34
CA THR A 40 -35.60 -34.02 4.17
C THR A 40 -34.19 -33.62 3.72
N THR A 41 -34.02 -33.45 2.42
CA THR A 41 -32.74 -33.24 1.75
C THR A 41 -32.37 -31.76 1.62
N THR A 42 -31.17 -31.37 2.09
CA THR A 42 -30.51 -30.13 1.63
C THR A 42 -29.03 -30.39 1.34
N THR A 43 -28.61 -29.96 0.15
CA THR A 43 -27.34 -30.20 -0.53
C THR A 43 -26.09 -29.63 0.13
N MET A 44 -25.03 -30.44 0.20
CA MET A 44 -23.57 -30.15 0.04
C MET A 44 -22.87 -28.98 0.78
N ALA A 45 -23.54 -28.08 1.48
CA ALA A 45 -22.90 -26.92 2.13
C ALA A 45 -21.95 -27.30 3.30
N ALA A 46 -22.16 -28.47 3.93
CA ALA A 46 -21.50 -28.85 5.18
C ALA A 46 -20.01 -29.28 5.04
N ALA A 47 -19.43 -29.30 3.84
CA ALA A 47 -18.06 -29.76 3.63
C ALA A 47 -16.97 -28.71 4.01
N SER A 48 -17.31 -27.42 4.04
CA SER A 48 -16.33 -26.35 4.33
C SER A 48 -16.02 -26.20 5.82
N ALA A 49 -16.94 -26.59 6.71
CA ALA A 49 -16.83 -26.42 8.17
C ALA A 49 -15.77 -27.32 8.85
N ALA A 50 -15.01 -28.11 8.10
CA ALA A 50 -13.97 -29.02 8.62
C ALA A 50 -12.59 -28.34 8.77
N LEU A 51 -12.42 -27.10 8.31
CA LEU A 51 -11.20 -26.30 8.46
C LEU A 51 -11.56 -24.98 9.14
N GLY A 52 -11.14 -24.79 10.39
CA GLY A 52 -11.61 -23.72 11.29
C GLY A 52 -11.10 -22.30 10.98
N PHE A 53 -11.15 -21.85 9.73
CA PHE A 53 -10.76 -20.51 9.32
C PHE A 53 -11.79 -19.44 9.67
N ASP A 54 -13.08 -19.79 9.74
CA ASP A 54 -14.20 -18.88 10.06
C ASP A 54 -14.11 -18.24 11.46
N HIS A 55 -13.21 -18.73 12.33
CA HIS A 55 -12.95 -18.16 13.65
C HIS A 55 -11.78 -17.17 13.69
N LEU A 56 -11.13 -16.90 12.55
CA LEU A 56 -10.04 -15.93 12.40
C LEU A 56 -10.49 -14.62 11.72
N SER A 57 -11.65 -14.61 11.07
CA SER A 57 -12.24 -13.42 10.46
C SER A 57 -12.93 -12.54 11.51
N CYS A 58 -12.25 -11.49 11.97
CA CYS A 58 -12.90 -10.40 12.67
C CYS A 58 -13.81 -9.61 11.71
N GLN A 59 -14.94 -9.10 12.21
CA GLN A 59 -15.76 -8.15 11.44
C GLN A 59 -15.02 -6.81 11.30
N GLU A 60 -15.15 -6.16 10.14
CA GLU A 60 -14.53 -4.85 9.90
C GLU A 60 -15.19 -3.78 10.78
N ILE A 61 -14.36 -3.03 11.52
CA ILE A 61 -14.80 -1.88 12.31
C ILE A 61 -14.91 -0.69 11.37
N ILE A 62 -16.14 -0.32 11.02
CA ILE A 62 -16.44 0.92 10.29
C ILE A 62 -16.51 2.05 11.32
N TYR A 63 -15.74 3.11 11.11
CA TYR A 63 -15.80 4.33 11.90
C TYR A 63 -16.83 5.28 11.27
N ASP A 64 -17.95 5.55 11.97
CA ASP A 64 -19.04 6.40 11.48
C ASP A 64 -18.67 7.90 11.42
N GLU A 65 -17.70 8.35 12.21
CA GLU A 65 -17.26 9.76 12.30
C GLU A 65 -15.72 9.84 12.34
N PRO A 66 -15.08 10.67 11.49
CA PRO A 66 -13.62 10.77 11.43
C PRO A 66 -13.06 11.70 12.51
N ASP A 67 -12.36 11.14 13.49
CA ASP A 67 -11.63 11.93 14.47
C ASP A 67 -10.31 12.48 13.88
N ASN A 68 -10.43 13.56 13.11
CA ASN A 68 -9.31 14.26 12.45
C ASN A 68 -8.33 14.95 13.42
N ARG A 69 -8.39 14.65 14.73
CA ARG A 69 -7.40 15.11 15.72
C ARG A 69 -6.19 14.19 15.70
N PHE A 70 -5.31 14.40 14.71
CA PHE A 70 -3.94 13.90 14.76
C PHE A 70 -3.30 14.27 16.10
N ALA A 71 -2.66 13.30 16.75
CA ALA A 71 -1.91 13.56 17.97
C ALA A 71 -0.70 14.45 17.67
N ASP A 72 -0.39 15.41 18.55
CA ASP A 72 0.84 16.20 18.46
C ASP A 72 2.05 15.25 18.43
N PRO A 73 3.03 15.45 17.52
CA PRO A 73 4.20 14.56 17.44
C PRO A 73 4.96 14.50 18.77
N ASP A 74 5.17 13.29 19.32
CA ASP A 74 5.93 13.16 20.57
C ASP A 74 7.39 13.55 20.34
N ARG A 75 7.72 14.75 20.81
CA ARG A 75 9.05 15.33 20.77
C ARG A 75 10.13 14.42 21.36
N HIS A 76 9.82 13.53 22.30
CA HIS A 76 10.79 12.56 22.80
C HIS A 76 11.09 11.46 21.78
N MET A 77 10.06 10.95 21.10
CA MET A 77 10.22 9.97 20.02
C MET A 77 11.08 10.53 18.87
N ILE A 78 10.93 11.82 18.53
CA ILE A 78 11.67 12.41 17.41
C ILE A 78 13.04 12.95 17.83
N THR A 79 13.18 13.57 19.02
CA THR A 79 14.45 14.19 19.47
C THR A 79 15.46 13.19 20.05
N ASP A 80 15.04 12.06 20.65
CA ASP A 80 15.96 11.15 21.36
C ASP A 80 16.98 10.49 20.41
N ASP A 81 18.28 10.75 20.64
CA ASP A 81 19.40 10.19 19.86
C ASP A 81 19.42 8.65 19.80
N ARG A 82 18.72 7.95 20.70
CA ARG A 82 18.61 6.48 20.73
C ARG A 82 17.65 5.93 19.69
N VAL A 83 16.72 6.72 19.15
CA VAL A 83 15.67 6.22 18.25
C VAL A 83 16.23 5.90 16.86
N LEU A 84 16.96 6.83 16.25
CA LEU A 84 17.53 6.66 14.90
C LEU A 84 18.47 5.43 14.78
N PRO A 85 19.42 5.17 15.73
CA PRO A 85 20.22 3.94 15.72
C PRO A 85 19.41 2.65 15.94
N ASN A 86 18.26 2.71 16.63
CA ASN A 86 17.38 1.55 16.77
C ASN A 86 16.60 1.27 15.47
N LEU A 87 16.16 2.29 14.75
CA LEU A 87 15.54 2.12 13.42
C LEU A 87 16.55 1.49 12.42
N ILE A 88 17.78 2.02 12.36
CA ILE A 88 18.87 1.47 11.52
C ILE A 88 19.22 0.02 11.92
N ARG A 89 19.06 -0.35 13.19
CA ARG A 89 19.21 -1.74 13.65
C ARG A 89 18.04 -2.64 13.22
N LEU A 90 16.84 -2.09 13.03
CA LEU A 90 15.63 -2.82 12.66
C LEU A 90 15.44 -2.98 11.13
N GLU A 91 15.93 -2.06 10.31
CA GLU A 91 15.72 -2.11 8.85
C GLU A 91 16.28 -3.38 8.18
N ARG A 92 17.26 -4.03 8.81
CA ARG A 92 17.81 -5.33 8.38
C ARG A 92 16.78 -6.47 8.35
N TYR A 93 15.66 -6.32 9.06
CA TYR A 93 14.54 -7.28 9.06
C TYR A 93 13.43 -6.89 8.08
N THR A 94 13.56 -5.76 7.37
CA THR A 94 12.56 -5.26 6.41
C THR A 94 13.04 -5.33 4.96
N ILE A 95 14.35 -5.32 4.72
CA ILE A 95 14.94 -5.49 3.38
C ILE A 95 14.62 -6.90 2.80
N PRO A 96 14.05 -6.99 1.58
CA PRO A 96 13.84 -8.26 0.87
C PRO A 96 15.13 -9.08 0.72
N PRO A 97 15.16 -10.35 1.17
CA PRO A 97 16.40 -11.12 1.32
C PRO A 97 17.05 -11.56 0.00
N CYS A 98 16.34 -11.51 -1.12
CA CYS A 98 16.84 -11.94 -2.42
C CYS A 98 16.18 -11.15 -3.57
N ASN A 99 16.85 -11.12 -4.73
CA ASN A 99 16.22 -10.65 -5.96
C ASN A 99 15.27 -11.74 -6.49
N TYR A 100 13.99 -11.65 -6.12
CA TYR A 100 12.99 -12.68 -6.40
C TYR A 100 12.73 -12.90 -7.90
N PHE A 101 13.02 -11.91 -8.77
CA PHE A 101 12.89 -12.05 -10.24
C PHE A 101 13.89 -13.05 -10.85
N VAL A 102 14.93 -13.43 -10.11
CA VAL A 102 15.91 -14.44 -10.53
C VAL A 102 15.82 -15.71 -9.66
N ALA A 103 15.47 -15.57 -8.39
CA ALA A 103 15.52 -16.66 -7.42
C ALA A 103 14.20 -17.45 -7.24
N VAL A 104 13.03 -16.85 -7.52
CA VAL A 104 11.72 -17.40 -7.09
C VAL A 104 10.66 -17.33 -8.20
N GLN A 105 10.51 -16.16 -8.84
CA GLN A 105 9.42 -15.91 -9.78
C GLN A 105 9.81 -16.31 -11.20
N GLN A 106 8.92 -17.01 -11.91
CA GLN A 106 9.13 -17.39 -13.32
C GLN A 106 8.33 -16.49 -14.28
N ASP A 107 7.09 -16.14 -13.90
CA ASP A 107 6.15 -15.41 -14.76
C ASP A 107 6.17 -13.88 -14.56
N ILE A 108 6.63 -13.41 -13.40
CA ILE A 108 6.62 -11.99 -13.01
C ILE A 108 7.86 -11.28 -13.55
N LYS A 109 7.65 -10.16 -14.24
CA LYS A 109 8.72 -9.30 -14.77
C LYS A 109 8.83 -7.98 -14.00
N PRO A 110 10.00 -7.32 -13.95
CA PRO A 110 10.16 -6.01 -13.29
C PRO A 110 9.15 -4.93 -13.73
N ALA A 111 8.78 -4.91 -15.02
CA ALA A 111 7.74 -4.02 -15.54
C ALA A 111 6.35 -4.29 -14.93
N MET A 112 6.01 -5.55 -14.62
CA MET A 112 4.73 -5.90 -13.97
C MET A 112 4.69 -5.41 -12.53
N ARG A 113 5.82 -5.47 -11.79
CA ARG A 113 5.95 -4.79 -10.49
C ARG A 113 5.69 -3.30 -10.66
N LYS A 114 6.43 -2.61 -11.55
CA LYS A 114 6.29 -1.15 -11.72
C LYS A 114 4.82 -0.76 -11.98
N ILE A 115 4.13 -1.43 -12.91
CA ILE A 115 2.70 -1.20 -13.20
C ILE A 115 1.84 -1.31 -11.94
N VAL A 116 1.94 -2.42 -11.18
CA VAL A 116 1.11 -2.61 -9.97
C VAL A 116 1.49 -1.62 -8.87
N THR A 117 2.77 -1.31 -8.68
CA THR A 117 3.19 -0.30 -7.69
C THR A 117 2.80 1.12 -8.07
N THR A 118 2.76 1.47 -9.36
CA THR A 118 2.23 2.78 -9.81
C THR A 118 0.73 2.85 -9.56
N TRP A 119 -0.03 1.80 -9.91
CA TRP A 119 -1.46 1.73 -9.59
C TRP A 119 -1.72 1.81 -8.07
N MET A 120 -0.90 1.17 -7.23
CA MET A 120 -0.99 1.28 -5.77
C MET A 120 -0.71 2.71 -5.26
N LEU A 121 0.19 3.46 -5.90
CA LEU A 121 0.49 4.85 -5.58
C LEU A 121 -0.61 5.83 -6.05
N GLU A 122 -1.35 5.47 -7.10
CA GLU A 122 -2.51 6.23 -7.58
C GLU A 122 -3.76 6.09 -6.68
N GLN A 123 -3.76 5.13 -5.73
CA GLN A 123 -4.85 4.97 -4.76
C GLN A 123 -4.75 6.01 -3.64
N LYS A 124 -5.92 6.49 -3.18
CA LYS A 124 -6.03 7.58 -2.17
C LYS A 124 -5.75 7.11 -0.73
N CYS A 125 -4.56 6.57 -0.50
CA CYS A 125 -4.06 6.19 0.82
C CYS A 125 -3.23 7.32 1.45
N GLU A 126 -3.09 7.30 2.79
CA GLU A 126 -2.12 8.14 3.47
C GLU A 126 -0.68 7.84 3.01
N GLU A 127 0.17 8.87 2.89
CA GLU A 127 1.49 8.77 2.24
C GLU A 127 2.44 7.72 2.85
N GLN A 128 2.30 7.40 4.14
CA GLN A 128 3.10 6.39 4.84
C GLN A 128 2.74 4.95 4.42
N THR A 129 1.52 4.76 3.91
CA THR A 129 0.92 3.45 3.64
C THR A 129 1.56 2.79 2.43
N PHE A 130 1.80 3.55 1.37
CA PHE A 130 2.30 3.02 0.11
C PHE A 130 3.71 2.39 0.24
N PRO A 131 4.73 3.03 0.84
CA PRO A 131 6.03 2.41 1.09
C PRO A 131 5.95 1.13 1.94
N LEU A 132 5.03 1.06 2.91
CA LEU A 132 4.80 -0.12 3.73
C LEU A 132 4.15 -1.26 2.92
N ALA A 133 3.15 -0.95 2.09
CA ALA A 133 2.50 -1.91 1.20
C ALA A 133 3.50 -2.51 0.19
N VAL A 134 4.38 -1.69 -0.37
CA VAL A 134 5.48 -2.15 -1.25
C VAL A 134 6.45 -3.05 -0.50
N ASN A 135 6.80 -2.76 0.76
CA ASN A 135 7.64 -3.65 1.57
C ASN A 135 7.01 -5.03 1.77
N PHE A 136 5.71 -5.09 2.07
CA PHE A 136 4.98 -6.36 2.20
C PHE A 136 4.88 -7.10 0.86
N PHE A 137 4.68 -6.39 -0.25
CA PHE A 137 4.62 -6.94 -1.60
C PHE A 137 5.93 -7.62 -2.01
N ASP A 138 7.06 -6.91 -1.90
CA ASP A 138 8.37 -7.47 -2.27
C ASP A 138 8.78 -8.65 -1.38
N ARG A 139 8.53 -8.55 -0.06
CA ARG A 139 8.81 -9.64 0.89
C ARG A 139 7.95 -10.88 0.63
N PHE A 140 6.68 -10.72 0.27
CA PHE A 140 5.82 -11.84 -0.11
C PHE A 140 6.32 -12.52 -1.40
N LEU A 141 6.76 -11.74 -2.40
CA LEU A 141 7.32 -12.27 -3.64
C LEU A 141 8.69 -12.95 -3.44
N CYS A 142 9.43 -12.66 -2.38
CA CYS A 142 10.57 -13.49 -1.95
C CYS A 142 10.15 -14.83 -1.31
N ALA A 143 8.95 -14.91 -0.71
CA ALA A 143 8.50 -16.06 0.09
C ALA A 143 7.57 -17.04 -0.68
N LEU A 144 6.94 -16.61 -1.77
CA LEU A 144 6.02 -17.42 -2.56
C LEU A 144 6.05 -17.06 -4.04
N ALA A 145 6.25 -18.06 -4.91
CA ALA A 145 6.07 -17.92 -6.35
C ALA A 145 4.57 -17.80 -6.68
N ILE A 146 4.17 -16.80 -7.47
CA ILE A 146 2.76 -16.60 -7.88
C ILE A 146 2.62 -16.25 -9.37
N ASP A 147 1.47 -16.59 -9.94
CA ASP A 147 1.14 -16.21 -11.32
C ASP A 147 0.86 -14.70 -11.43
N ARG A 148 1.21 -14.13 -12.60
CA ARG A 148 0.94 -12.73 -12.96
C ARG A 148 -0.52 -12.27 -12.75
N TYR A 149 -1.48 -13.19 -12.84
CA TYR A 149 -2.91 -12.91 -12.66
C TYR A 149 -3.27 -12.56 -11.20
N HIS A 150 -2.51 -13.06 -10.22
CA HIS A 150 -2.73 -12.79 -8.81
C HIS A 150 -2.00 -11.53 -8.31
N LEU A 151 -1.25 -10.84 -9.19
CA LEU A 151 -0.39 -9.72 -8.79
C LEU A 151 -1.18 -8.48 -8.33
N GLN A 152 -2.32 -8.19 -8.96
CA GLN A 152 -3.22 -7.10 -8.56
C GLN A 152 -3.95 -7.42 -7.24
N LEU A 153 -4.37 -8.69 -7.04
CA LEU A 153 -4.91 -9.19 -5.77
C LEU A 153 -3.89 -9.06 -4.64
N LEU A 154 -2.61 -9.40 -4.87
CA LEU A 154 -1.54 -9.15 -3.90
C LEU A 154 -1.38 -7.65 -3.60
N GLY A 155 -1.43 -6.79 -4.63
CA GLY A 155 -1.43 -5.33 -4.45
C GLY A 155 -2.57 -4.84 -3.55
N CYS A 156 -3.78 -5.37 -3.72
CA CYS A 156 -4.93 -5.07 -2.84
C CYS A 156 -4.68 -5.52 -1.40
N CYS A 157 -4.20 -6.75 -1.20
CA CYS A 157 -4.01 -7.33 0.13
C CYS A 157 -2.86 -6.65 0.90
N THR A 158 -1.80 -6.24 0.21
CA THR A 158 -0.68 -5.51 0.81
C THR A 158 -1.06 -4.07 1.15
N LEU A 159 -1.90 -3.43 0.34
CA LEU A 159 -2.45 -2.10 0.63
C LEU A 159 -3.43 -2.14 1.82
N LEU A 160 -4.31 -3.16 1.88
CA LEU A 160 -5.19 -3.44 3.03
C LEU A 160 -4.38 -3.60 4.33
N LEU A 161 -3.36 -4.46 4.29
CA LEU A 161 -2.54 -4.77 5.47
C LEU A 161 -1.73 -3.56 5.92
N ALA A 162 -1.13 -2.79 5.01
CA ALA A 162 -0.41 -1.57 5.35
C ALA A 162 -1.36 -0.49 5.92
N SER A 163 -2.55 -0.35 5.35
CA SER A 163 -3.59 0.57 5.79
C SER A 163 -4.02 0.28 7.23
N LYS A 164 -4.31 -0.99 7.56
CA LYS A 164 -4.61 -1.46 8.93
C LYS A 164 -3.50 -1.26 9.96
N ILE A 165 -2.28 -0.92 9.54
CA ILE A 165 -1.11 -0.70 10.42
C ILE A 165 -0.73 0.78 10.55
N ARG A 166 -1.05 1.63 9.57
CA ARG A 166 -0.62 3.04 9.54
C ARG A 166 -1.73 4.07 9.57
N GLN A 167 -2.92 3.76 9.06
CA GLN A 167 -4.01 4.72 8.92
C GLN A 167 -4.94 4.68 10.14
N CYS A 168 -5.49 5.84 10.52
CA CYS A 168 -6.46 5.90 11.61
C CYS A 168 -7.79 5.23 11.23
N GLN A 169 -8.18 5.32 9.96
CA GLN A 169 -9.32 4.62 9.37
C GLN A 169 -8.80 3.74 8.21
N PRO A 170 -8.84 2.40 8.33
CA PRO A 170 -8.34 1.52 7.29
C PRO A 170 -9.26 1.48 6.07
N LEU A 171 -8.70 1.18 4.90
CA LEU A 171 -9.46 0.83 3.70
C LEU A 171 -10.26 -0.45 3.96
N THR A 172 -11.56 -0.41 3.62
CA THR A 172 -12.40 -1.61 3.62
C THR A 172 -12.13 -2.47 2.40
N VAL A 173 -12.40 -3.77 2.51
CA VAL A 173 -12.23 -4.73 1.41
C VAL A 173 -13.10 -4.37 0.19
N ASP A 174 -14.28 -3.78 0.41
CA ASP A 174 -15.21 -3.38 -0.66
C ASP A 174 -14.67 -2.18 -1.48
N VAL A 175 -14.00 -1.22 -0.83
CA VAL A 175 -13.34 -0.10 -1.53
C VAL A 175 -12.19 -0.62 -2.40
N LEU A 176 -11.42 -1.60 -1.91
CA LEU A 176 -10.35 -2.22 -2.69
C LEU A 176 -10.89 -3.04 -3.88
N SER A 177 -12.01 -3.74 -3.71
CA SER A 177 -12.68 -4.41 -4.84
C SER A 177 -13.11 -3.39 -5.91
N ALA A 178 -13.70 -2.26 -5.50
CA ALA A 178 -14.08 -1.18 -6.41
C ALA A 178 -12.88 -0.55 -7.14
N TYR A 179 -11.72 -0.40 -6.48
CA TYR A 179 -10.48 0.07 -7.13
C TYR A 179 -9.91 -0.91 -8.18
N THR A 180 -10.45 -2.13 -8.27
CA THR A 180 -10.09 -3.13 -9.31
C THR A 180 -11.18 -3.33 -10.36
N ASP A 181 -12.17 -2.43 -10.46
CA ASP A 181 -13.39 -2.60 -11.29
C ASP A 181 -14.10 -3.94 -11.01
N HIS A 182 -14.06 -4.39 -9.74
CA HIS A 182 -14.53 -5.69 -9.27
C HIS A 182 -13.88 -6.93 -9.92
N ALA A 183 -12.73 -6.78 -10.59
CA ALA A 183 -11.93 -7.91 -11.07
C ALA A 183 -11.41 -8.79 -9.91
N VAL A 184 -11.29 -8.23 -8.70
CA VAL A 184 -10.95 -8.95 -7.48
C VAL A 184 -12.17 -8.98 -6.53
N SER A 185 -12.58 -10.18 -6.11
CA SER A 185 -13.70 -10.36 -5.18
C SER A 185 -13.29 -10.13 -3.71
N PRO A 186 -14.20 -9.66 -2.84
CA PRO A 186 -13.89 -9.37 -1.44
C PRO A 186 -13.41 -10.60 -0.67
N ASP A 187 -13.96 -11.78 -0.96
CA ASP A 187 -13.58 -13.01 -0.26
C ASP A 187 -12.21 -13.55 -0.71
N GLN A 188 -11.77 -13.27 -1.94
CA GLN A 188 -10.38 -13.53 -2.33
C GLN A 188 -9.41 -12.66 -1.52
N ILE A 189 -9.73 -11.38 -1.30
CA ILE A 189 -8.90 -10.45 -0.52
C ILE A 189 -8.77 -10.93 0.93
N ARG A 190 -9.89 -11.28 1.58
CA ARG A 190 -9.89 -11.83 2.96
C ARG A 190 -9.04 -13.09 3.11
N ASN A 191 -9.17 -14.03 2.16
CA ASN A 191 -8.37 -15.27 2.17
C ASN A 191 -6.87 -15.00 1.90
N TRP A 192 -6.55 -14.05 1.02
CA TRP A 192 -5.16 -13.67 0.72
C TRP A 192 -4.51 -12.81 1.81
N GLU A 193 -5.27 -12.04 2.59
CA GLU A 193 -4.75 -11.33 3.78
C GLU A 193 -4.19 -12.33 4.81
N LEU A 194 -4.94 -13.40 5.12
CA LEU A 194 -4.47 -14.46 6.02
C LEU A 194 -3.23 -15.18 5.47
N LEU A 195 -3.18 -15.43 4.16
CA LEU A 195 -2.00 -16.00 3.48
C LEU A 195 -0.79 -15.06 3.55
N LEU A 196 -0.99 -13.76 3.32
CA LEU A 196 0.04 -12.71 3.36
C LEU A 196 0.65 -12.59 4.75
N ILE A 197 -0.17 -12.43 5.80
CA ILE A 197 0.30 -12.32 7.19
C ILE A 197 1.05 -13.59 7.62
N SER A 198 0.53 -14.76 7.24
CA SER A 198 1.18 -16.06 7.49
C SER A 198 2.55 -16.17 6.82
N LYS A 199 2.67 -15.74 5.55
CA LYS A 199 3.94 -15.74 4.79
C LYS A 199 4.92 -14.66 5.22
N LEU A 200 4.46 -13.59 5.86
CA LEU A 200 5.29 -12.57 6.49
C LEU A 200 5.68 -12.91 7.94
N GLU A 201 5.32 -14.10 8.44
CA GLU A 201 5.58 -14.58 9.81
C GLU A 201 5.09 -13.60 10.91
N TRP A 202 4.00 -12.86 10.64
CA TRP A 202 3.51 -11.76 11.48
C TRP A 202 4.52 -10.61 11.72
N ASN A 203 5.62 -10.55 10.97
CA ASN A 203 6.56 -9.42 10.98
C ASN A 203 6.03 -8.25 10.12
N ILE A 204 4.99 -7.61 10.63
CA ILE A 204 4.30 -6.44 10.04
C ILE A 204 4.91 -5.09 10.46
N ASN A 205 5.75 -5.05 11.50
CA ASN A 205 6.38 -3.81 11.97
C ASN A 205 7.61 -3.42 11.13
N ALA A 206 7.40 -3.11 9.86
CA ALA A 206 8.46 -2.70 8.95
C ALA A 206 8.73 -1.19 9.02
N VAL A 207 9.96 -0.84 9.39
CA VAL A 207 10.56 0.50 9.17
C VAL A 207 10.76 0.71 7.66
N THR A 208 10.26 1.85 7.17
CA THR A 208 10.30 2.27 5.77
C THR A 208 11.21 3.51 5.60
N ALA A 209 11.52 3.89 4.36
CA ALA A 209 12.25 5.13 4.10
C ALA A 209 11.45 6.39 4.52
N TYR A 210 10.11 6.32 4.59
CA TYR A 210 9.27 7.43 5.03
C TYR A 210 9.56 7.81 6.49
N ASP A 211 9.65 6.81 7.38
CA ASP A 211 9.85 6.98 8.82
C ASP A 211 11.10 7.79 9.19
N TYR A 212 12.12 7.72 8.36
CA TYR A 212 13.38 8.43 8.58
C TYR A 212 13.32 9.92 8.26
N VAL A 213 12.34 10.40 7.47
CA VAL A 213 12.35 11.78 6.96
C VAL A 213 12.23 12.80 8.10
N ASP A 214 11.18 12.71 8.93
CA ASP A 214 10.99 13.61 10.07
C ASP A 214 12.11 13.47 11.11
N HIS A 215 12.53 12.24 11.39
CA HIS A 215 13.66 11.96 12.26
C HIS A 215 14.98 12.60 11.80
N ILE A 216 15.21 12.76 10.49
CA ILE A 216 16.38 13.45 9.96
C ILE A 216 16.15 14.96 9.96
N LEU A 217 15.01 15.45 9.47
CA LEU A 217 14.73 16.88 9.31
C LEU A 217 14.69 17.65 10.65
N GLU A 218 14.08 17.10 11.71
CA GLU A 218 14.08 17.75 13.03
C GLU A 218 15.46 17.80 13.69
N ARG A 219 16.34 16.84 13.39
CA ARG A 219 17.75 16.84 13.87
C ARG A 219 18.63 17.81 13.08
N VAL A 220 18.11 18.46 12.05
CA VAL A 220 18.86 19.22 11.04
C VAL A 220 18.46 20.70 11.01
N LYS A 221 19.45 21.57 11.30
CA LYS A 221 19.25 23.03 11.45
C LYS A 221 18.75 23.77 10.20
N TRP A 222 18.92 23.18 9.01
CA TRP A 222 18.51 23.76 7.73
C TRP A 222 17.23 23.13 7.15
N GLY A 223 16.61 22.16 7.85
CA GLY A 223 15.47 21.39 7.32
C GLY A 223 14.19 21.43 8.15
N SER A 224 14.24 21.79 9.43
CA SER A 224 13.10 21.65 10.36
C SER A 224 11.84 22.43 9.98
N ASP A 225 11.97 23.64 9.41
CA ASP A 225 10.83 24.54 9.12
C ASP A 225 10.31 24.46 7.66
N ASP A 226 11.01 23.80 6.74
CA ASP A 226 10.61 23.77 5.33
C ASP A 226 9.67 22.59 5.01
N ALA A 227 8.37 22.85 5.05
CA ALA A 227 7.34 21.89 4.65
C ALA A 227 7.50 21.38 3.21
N ARG A 228 8.04 22.19 2.29
CA ARG A 228 8.23 21.79 0.88
C ARG A 228 9.37 20.78 0.74
N LEU A 229 10.41 20.90 1.57
CA LEU A 229 11.50 19.95 1.63
C LEU A 229 11.00 18.56 2.08
N ARG A 230 10.10 18.53 3.08
CA ARG A 230 9.43 17.30 3.54
C ARG A 230 8.57 16.68 2.45
N GLU A 231 7.61 17.44 1.89
CA GLU A 231 6.71 17.01 0.81
C GLU A 231 7.49 16.48 -0.42
N HIS A 232 8.53 17.19 -0.83
CA HIS A 232 9.38 16.78 -1.95
C HIS A 232 10.19 15.51 -1.62
N ALA A 233 10.70 15.35 -0.39
CA ALA A 233 11.40 14.14 0.03
C ALA A 233 10.48 12.91 0.06
N HIS A 234 9.24 13.03 0.56
CA HIS A 234 8.26 11.94 0.52
C HIS A 234 7.86 11.58 -0.92
N THR A 235 7.62 12.58 -1.77
CA THR A 235 7.34 12.37 -3.20
C THR A 235 8.47 11.59 -3.90
N LEU A 236 9.73 11.93 -3.60
CA LEU A 236 10.89 11.19 -4.12
C LEU A 236 10.95 9.76 -3.57
N ILE A 237 10.62 9.53 -2.30
CA ILE A 237 10.52 8.19 -1.72
C ILE A 237 9.43 7.37 -2.43
N HIS A 238 8.27 7.95 -2.75
CA HIS A 238 7.22 7.26 -3.50
C HIS A 238 7.70 6.85 -4.90
N VAL A 239 8.35 7.75 -5.64
CA VAL A 239 8.97 7.44 -6.95
C VAL A 239 10.05 6.36 -6.83
N CYS A 240 10.82 6.33 -5.75
CA CYS A 240 11.80 5.26 -5.51
C CYS A 240 11.14 3.91 -5.20
N ASN A 241 9.97 3.88 -4.56
CA ASN A 241 9.29 2.62 -4.23
C ASN A 241 8.68 1.92 -5.46
N THR A 242 8.27 2.66 -6.50
CA THR A 242 7.79 2.03 -7.76
C THR A 242 8.92 1.40 -8.58
N GLU A 243 10.14 1.93 -8.46
CA GLU A 243 11.31 1.45 -9.20
C GLU A 243 11.96 0.20 -8.59
N THR A 244 12.31 -0.75 -9.45
CA THR A 244 12.74 -2.10 -9.02
C THR A 244 14.17 -2.14 -8.48
N ILE A 245 14.98 -1.11 -8.77
CA ILE A 245 16.39 -1.05 -8.39
C ILE A 245 16.62 -0.74 -6.91
N PHE A 246 15.67 -0.08 -6.25
CA PHE A 246 15.77 0.28 -4.82
C PHE A 246 15.27 -0.83 -3.88
N MET A 247 14.71 -1.91 -4.43
CA MET A 247 14.15 -3.06 -3.71
C MET A 247 15.09 -3.70 -2.68
N GLN A 248 16.41 -3.57 -2.86
CA GLN A 248 17.43 -4.11 -1.93
C GLN A 248 18.31 -3.03 -1.28
N VAL A 249 17.93 -1.75 -1.37
CA VAL A 249 18.65 -0.63 -0.75
C VAL A 249 18.16 -0.42 0.68
N GLU A 250 19.07 -0.07 1.59
CA GLU A 250 18.73 0.21 2.98
C GLU A 250 17.74 1.40 3.09
N PRO A 251 16.59 1.24 3.79
CA PRO A 251 15.62 2.32 3.96
C PRO A 251 16.19 3.64 4.50
N SER A 252 17.19 3.57 5.40
CA SER A 252 17.93 4.74 5.90
C SER A 252 18.76 5.44 4.82
N LEU A 253 19.45 4.68 3.96
CA LEU A 253 20.25 5.21 2.84
C LEU A 253 19.35 5.83 1.77
N LEU A 254 18.19 5.22 1.51
CA LEU A 254 17.21 5.73 0.56
C LEU A 254 16.63 7.08 1.05
N ALA A 255 16.18 7.15 2.30
CA ALA A 255 15.64 8.38 2.90
C ALA A 255 16.64 9.54 2.88
N VAL A 256 17.89 9.27 3.30
CA VAL A 256 19.01 10.22 3.23
C VAL A 256 19.23 10.73 1.80
N SER A 257 19.15 9.84 0.82
CA SER A 257 19.36 10.20 -0.59
C SER A 257 18.19 11.02 -1.15
N CYS A 258 16.95 10.70 -0.79
CA CYS A 258 15.79 11.53 -1.15
C CYS A 258 15.90 12.95 -0.56
N ILE A 259 16.31 13.10 0.70
CA ILE A 259 16.56 14.43 1.33
C ILE A 259 17.74 15.14 0.66
N ALA A 260 18.84 14.42 0.37
CA ALA A 260 20.01 14.97 -0.32
C ALA A 260 19.74 15.37 -1.77
N SER A 261 18.71 14.80 -2.42
CA SER A 261 18.20 15.19 -3.73
C SER A 261 17.26 16.40 -3.62
N ALA A 262 16.29 16.36 -2.68
CA ALA A 262 15.30 17.43 -2.51
C ALA A 262 15.95 18.77 -2.09
N THR A 263 16.95 18.72 -1.21
CA THR A 263 17.75 19.90 -0.82
C THR A 263 18.51 20.54 -1.98
N ARG A 264 18.96 19.76 -2.98
CA ARG A 264 19.58 20.28 -4.20
C ARG A 264 18.55 20.92 -5.11
N GLY A 265 17.42 20.25 -5.36
CA GLY A 265 16.33 20.75 -6.21
C GLY A 265 15.74 22.07 -5.69
N LEU A 266 15.63 22.21 -4.37
CA LEU A 266 15.14 23.42 -3.70
C LEU A 266 16.25 24.43 -3.33
N ASN A 267 17.53 24.09 -3.54
CA ASN A 267 18.71 24.90 -3.20
C ASN A 267 18.72 25.44 -1.74
N VAL A 268 18.27 24.63 -0.79
CA VAL A 268 18.09 25.01 0.64
C VAL A 268 19.42 25.23 1.34
N SER A 269 20.44 24.44 1.00
CA SER A 269 21.75 24.44 1.67
C SER A 269 22.84 23.89 0.74
N THR A 270 24.11 24.14 1.07
CA THR A 270 25.24 23.69 0.25
C THR A 270 25.43 22.17 0.34
N LYS A 271 25.78 21.53 -0.80
CA LYS A 271 25.99 20.07 -0.90
C LYS A 271 26.91 19.50 0.18
N LEU A 272 27.97 20.22 0.55
CA LEU A 272 28.93 19.78 1.58
C LEU A 272 28.35 19.80 2.99
N ALA A 273 27.60 20.85 3.36
CA ALA A 273 26.94 20.93 4.67
C ALA A 273 25.88 19.83 4.82
N VAL A 274 25.01 19.70 3.80
CA VAL A 274 23.98 18.66 3.72
C VAL A 274 24.61 17.26 3.82
N GLY A 275 25.62 16.98 3.00
CA GLY A 275 26.30 15.68 3.00
C GLY A 275 26.94 15.34 4.35
N TYR A 276 27.60 16.28 5.00
CA TYR A 276 28.26 16.05 6.29
C TYR A 276 27.24 15.75 7.41
N ASP A 277 26.17 16.53 7.52
CA ASP A 277 25.12 16.31 8.53
C ASP A 277 24.44 14.95 8.34
N LEU A 278 24.11 14.57 7.09
CA LEU A 278 23.45 13.31 6.77
C LEU A 278 24.34 12.07 7.02
N CYS A 279 25.63 12.14 6.64
CA CYS A 279 26.59 11.08 6.96
C CYS A 279 26.77 10.94 8.48
N ARG A 280 26.83 12.06 9.21
CA ARG A 280 26.95 12.07 10.68
C ARG A 280 25.71 11.50 11.39
N LEU A 281 24.51 11.62 10.82
CA LEU A 281 23.29 11.08 11.40
C LEU A 281 23.09 9.59 11.13
N THR A 282 23.51 9.09 9.96
CA THR A 282 23.20 7.71 9.53
C THR A 282 24.39 6.76 9.44
N MET A 283 25.63 7.25 9.63
CA MET A 283 26.89 6.50 9.48
C MET A 283 27.14 5.94 8.07
N HIS A 284 26.36 6.36 7.06
CA HIS A 284 26.57 5.99 5.66
C HIS A 284 27.71 6.77 5.01
N GLU A 285 28.37 6.14 4.04
CA GLU A 285 29.47 6.73 3.26
C GLU A 285 28.92 7.73 2.23
N LEU A 286 29.53 8.93 2.17
CA LEU A 286 29.10 9.99 1.25
C LEU A 286 29.06 9.54 -0.21
N GLU A 287 29.98 8.67 -0.64
CA GLU A 287 30.03 8.15 -2.01
C GLU A 287 28.81 7.28 -2.37
N LYS A 288 28.27 6.50 -1.42
CA LYS A 288 27.05 5.70 -1.61
C LYS A 288 25.84 6.60 -1.73
N ILE A 289 25.73 7.60 -0.86
CA ILE A 289 24.67 8.61 -0.92
C ILE A 289 24.72 9.35 -2.27
N ASP A 290 25.90 9.81 -2.69
CA ASP A 290 26.06 10.57 -3.94
C ASP A 290 25.84 9.72 -5.21
N LEU A 291 26.00 8.39 -5.13
CA LEU A 291 25.61 7.45 -6.17
C LEU A 291 24.09 7.26 -6.24
N ILE A 292 23.44 6.97 -5.11
CA ILE A 292 21.98 6.77 -5.04
C ILE A 292 21.26 8.07 -5.44
N VAL A 293 21.73 9.24 -5.01
CA VAL A 293 21.14 10.53 -5.40
C VAL A 293 21.18 10.74 -6.92
N LYS A 294 22.30 10.45 -7.60
CA LYS A 294 22.36 10.56 -9.08
C LYS A 294 21.35 9.64 -9.76
N ILE A 295 21.19 8.42 -9.25
CA ILE A 295 20.23 7.45 -9.78
C ILE A 295 18.78 7.96 -9.60
N ILE A 296 18.48 8.63 -8.48
CA ILE A 296 17.19 9.30 -8.25
C ILE A 296 17.01 10.49 -9.22
N GLU A 297 18.02 11.37 -9.33
CA GLU A 297 18.04 12.51 -10.26
C GLU A 297 17.79 12.03 -11.72
N ASP A 298 18.43 10.93 -12.16
CA ASP A 298 18.27 10.30 -13.48
C ASP A 298 16.91 9.59 -13.68
N ILE A 299 16.25 9.12 -12.63
CA ILE A 299 14.88 8.57 -12.69
C ILE A 299 13.87 9.70 -12.85
N VAL A 300 13.97 10.73 -12.00
CA VAL A 300 13.07 11.88 -12.00
C VAL A 300 13.14 12.62 -13.34
N ALA A 301 14.34 12.77 -13.92
CA ALA A 301 14.51 13.35 -15.25
C ALA A 301 13.78 12.55 -16.36
N ARG A 302 13.80 11.21 -16.29
CA ARG A 302 13.07 10.34 -17.25
C ARG A 302 11.57 10.40 -17.06
N GLU A 303 11.08 10.26 -15.82
CA GLU A 303 9.65 10.36 -15.48
C GLU A 303 9.04 11.71 -15.91
N ILE A 304 9.80 12.81 -15.79
CA ILE A 304 9.38 14.14 -16.28
C ILE A 304 9.32 14.16 -17.81
N ALA A 305 10.34 13.63 -18.50
CA ALA A 305 10.38 13.58 -19.97
C ALA A 305 9.25 12.72 -20.55
N ASP A 306 8.98 11.56 -19.97
CA ASP A 306 7.92 10.64 -20.40
C ASP A 306 6.54 11.29 -20.22
N LYS A 307 6.28 11.93 -19.07
CA LYS A 307 5.03 12.68 -18.81
C LYS A 307 4.84 13.85 -19.77
N GLN A 308 5.90 14.60 -20.08
CA GLN A 308 5.86 15.67 -21.10
C GLN A 308 5.57 15.11 -22.51
N CYS A 309 6.20 14.00 -22.89
CA CYS A 309 5.99 13.34 -24.16
C CYS A 309 4.53 12.86 -24.31
N GLN A 310 3.98 12.22 -23.27
CA GLN A 310 2.61 11.73 -23.26
C GLN A 310 1.58 12.88 -23.31
N GLN A 311 1.81 13.99 -22.59
CA GLN A 311 0.98 15.20 -22.69
C GLN A 311 1.01 15.82 -24.11
N GLN A 312 2.18 15.86 -24.76
CA GLN A 312 2.30 16.35 -26.14
C GLN A 312 1.55 15.44 -27.13
N GLN A 313 1.62 14.12 -26.97
CA GLN A 313 0.87 13.18 -27.82
C GLN A 313 -0.64 13.36 -27.68
N VAL A 314 -1.16 13.46 -26.44
CA VAL A 314 -2.59 13.69 -26.18
C VAL A 314 -3.04 15.04 -26.76
N ALA A 315 -2.26 16.11 -26.58
CA ALA A 315 -2.56 17.42 -27.15
C ALA A 315 -2.58 17.40 -28.69
N GLN A 316 -1.63 16.70 -29.33
CA GLN A 316 -1.59 16.52 -30.78
C GLN A 316 -2.81 15.72 -31.29
N GLN A 317 -3.19 14.65 -30.60
CA GLN A 317 -4.35 13.83 -31.00
C GLN A 317 -5.67 14.59 -30.83
N GLN A 318 -5.84 15.36 -29.76
CA GLN A 318 -6.98 16.26 -29.57
C GLN A 318 -7.04 17.34 -30.65
N ALA A 319 -5.90 17.94 -31.05
CA ALA A 319 -5.84 18.90 -32.14
C ALA A 319 -6.20 18.29 -33.50
N GLN A 320 -5.77 17.06 -33.79
CA GLN A 320 -6.14 16.32 -35.01
C GLN A 320 -7.65 15.99 -35.04
N LEU A 321 -8.22 15.55 -33.93
CA LEU A 321 -9.66 15.29 -33.79
C LEU A 321 -10.48 16.58 -33.97
N ALA A 322 -10.03 17.71 -33.41
CA ALA A 322 -10.66 19.00 -33.62
C ALA A 322 -10.64 19.44 -35.10
N ALA A 323 -9.50 19.30 -35.77
CA ALA A 323 -9.35 19.63 -37.19
C ALA A 323 -10.23 18.75 -38.11
N ALA A 324 -10.33 17.45 -37.82
CA ALA A 324 -11.25 16.54 -38.51
C ALA A 324 -12.72 16.93 -38.28
N GLY A 325 -13.07 17.30 -37.04
CA GLY A 325 -14.42 17.75 -36.66
C GLY A 325 -14.88 19.04 -37.35
N SER A 326 -13.96 19.93 -37.73
CA SER A 326 -14.28 21.08 -38.60
C SER A 326 -14.61 20.67 -40.04
N SER A 327 -13.85 19.74 -40.62
CA SER A 327 -14.01 19.31 -42.03
C SER A 327 -15.41 18.77 -42.34
N CYS A 328 -15.98 17.95 -41.44
CA CYS A 328 -17.34 17.43 -41.61
C CYS A 328 -18.44 18.51 -41.60
N LYS A 329 -18.19 19.71 -41.06
CA LYS A 329 -19.20 20.79 -41.06
C LYS A 329 -19.24 21.54 -42.40
N GLU A 330 -18.09 21.79 -43.01
CA GLU A 330 -18.01 22.53 -44.29
C GLU A 330 -18.74 21.77 -45.42
N GLN A 331 -18.72 20.44 -45.38
CA GLN A 331 -19.40 19.59 -46.37
C GLN A 331 -20.93 19.68 -46.36
N TYR A 332 -21.55 20.09 -45.23
CA TYR A 332 -23.00 20.30 -45.13
C TYR A 332 -23.45 21.71 -45.51
N GLN A 333 -22.52 22.65 -45.72
CA GLN A 333 -22.85 24.06 -45.98
C GLN A 333 -23.24 24.35 -47.45
N GLN A 334 -23.06 23.40 -48.38
CA GLN A 334 -23.25 23.59 -49.84
C GLN A 334 -24.56 22.98 -50.40
N ALA A 335 -25.70 23.36 -49.83
CA ALA A 335 -27.03 23.03 -50.39
C ALA A 335 -27.89 24.31 -50.56
N PRO A 336 -28.19 24.77 -51.80
CA PRO A 336 -28.92 26.01 -52.01
C PRO A 336 -30.42 25.88 -51.70
N GLN A 337 -30.93 26.80 -50.88
CA GLN A 337 -32.32 26.82 -50.42
C GLN A 337 -33.32 27.19 -51.54
N LYS A 338 -34.54 26.65 -51.47
CA LYS A 338 -35.71 27.15 -52.21
C LYS A 338 -36.94 27.29 -51.31
N LEU A 339 -37.31 28.55 -51.06
CA LEU A 339 -38.65 29.14 -50.96
C LEU A 339 -39.80 28.41 -50.23
N ALA A 340 -40.37 29.11 -49.24
CA ALA A 340 -41.80 29.53 -49.15
C ALA A 340 -42.94 28.46 -49.13
N SER A 341 -44.10 28.66 -48.47
CA SER A 341 -44.57 29.68 -47.50
C SER A 341 -45.99 29.35 -46.99
N ALA A 342 -46.26 29.47 -45.68
CA ALA A 342 -47.57 29.66 -45.03
C ALA A 342 -47.32 29.82 -43.51
N SER A 343 -47.58 30.93 -42.79
CA SER A 343 -48.79 31.74 -42.56
C SER A 343 -49.73 31.22 -41.45
N ASN A 344 -49.73 31.89 -40.29
CA ASN A 344 -50.84 32.11 -39.32
C ASN A 344 -51.69 30.90 -38.82
N SER A 345 -52.07 30.76 -37.55
CA SER A 345 -51.94 31.63 -36.37
C SER A 345 -52.42 30.92 -35.07
N THR A 346 -52.17 31.56 -33.92
CA THR A 346 -52.96 31.45 -32.66
C THR A 346 -53.15 30.07 -31.97
N GLY A 347 -52.44 29.90 -30.85
CA GLY A 347 -53.10 29.60 -29.56
C GLY A 347 -53.26 28.14 -29.16
N GLY A 348 -52.32 27.63 -28.34
CA GLY A 348 -52.49 26.36 -27.63
C GLY A 348 -51.23 25.89 -26.91
N ALA A 349 -51.28 25.82 -25.58
CA ALA A 349 -50.49 24.86 -24.79
C ALA A 349 -51.34 23.55 -24.66
N PRO A 350 -50.79 22.39 -24.26
CA PRO A 350 -49.56 22.19 -23.49
C PRO A 350 -48.72 20.96 -23.92
N GLN A 351 -47.82 20.53 -23.02
CA GLN A 351 -47.17 19.21 -22.91
C GLN A 351 -46.15 18.81 -23.98
N GLN A 352 -44.97 18.37 -23.51
CA GLN A 352 -44.08 17.45 -24.21
C GLN A 352 -43.83 16.25 -23.31
N GLN A 353 -44.09 15.06 -23.84
CA GLN A 353 -43.66 13.78 -23.27
C GLN A 353 -42.31 13.39 -23.89
N GLN A 354 -41.52 12.60 -23.16
CA GLN A 354 -40.42 11.83 -23.78
C GLN A 354 -41.01 10.74 -24.69
N PRO A 355 -40.24 10.20 -25.65
CA PRO A 355 -39.66 8.88 -25.36
C PRO A 355 -38.24 8.63 -25.93
N GLU A 356 -37.49 7.85 -25.13
CA GLU A 356 -36.56 6.74 -25.43
C GLU A 356 -35.60 6.71 -26.66
N THR A 357 -34.43 6.11 -26.39
CA THR A 357 -33.32 5.79 -27.30
C THR A 357 -33.35 4.34 -27.82
N PRO A 358 -32.62 4.04 -28.91
CA PRO A 358 -32.00 2.71 -29.06
C PRO A 358 -30.49 2.72 -29.39
N THR A 359 -29.71 2.18 -28.45
CA THR A 359 -28.61 1.18 -28.58
C THR A 359 -27.32 1.39 -29.41
N ASP A 360 -26.26 0.79 -28.85
CA ASP A 360 -25.03 0.22 -29.46
C ASP A 360 -24.01 1.08 -30.24
N VAL A 361 -22.90 1.40 -29.55
CA VAL A 361 -21.54 1.10 -30.06
C VAL A 361 -20.69 0.56 -28.90
N GLN A 362 -20.02 -0.58 -29.08
CA GLN A 362 -19.05 -1.11 -28.12
C GLN A 362 -17.68 -0.42 -28.27
N PHE A 363 -17.06 -0.01 -27.16
CA PHE A 363 -15.67 0.43 -27.14
C PHE A 363 -14.77 -0.65 -26.53
N ILE A 364 -13.96 -1.28 -27.36
CA ILE A 364 -12.82 -2.10 -26.95
C ILE A 364 -11.56 -1.34 -27.40
N TYR A 365 -10.70 -1.01 -26.44
CA TYR A 365 -9.33 -0.57 -26.71
C TYR A 365 -8.38 -1.76 -26.52
N PHE A 366 -7.34 -1.82 -27.37
CA PHE A 366 -6.21 -2.74 -27.30
C PHE A 366 -4.94 -1.96 -26.95
#